data_AF-A0A0E0KUW7-F1
#
_entry.id   AF-A0A0E0KUW7-F1
#
_cell.length_a   1.000
_cell.length_b   1.000
_cell.length_c   1.000
_cell.angle_alpha   90.00
_cell.angle_beta   90.00
_cell.angle_gamma   90.00
#
_symmetry.space_group_name_H-M   'P 1'
#
loop_
_entity.id
_entity.type
_entity.pdbx_description
1 polymer ?
#
loop_
_entity_poly.entity_id
_entity_poly.type
_entity_poly.pdbx_seq_one_letter_code
_entity_poly.pdbx_strand_id
1 'polypeptide(L)'
;MSASAAPTHVRFSSAASPPFAAAALRRPRRRCSPPVRCSLAAEPGLRAPPELIDSILSKVKGTDRGVLLPKDGNQEVADVAVQLAKYCIDDPVKSPLIFGEWEVVYCSVPTSPGGLYRTPLGRLIFKTDEMVQVVEAPDVVRNKVSFSVFGFDGAVSLKGKLNVLDGKWIQVIFEPPEVKVGSLGFQYGGESEVKLEITYVDEKIRLGKGSRGSLFVFLRR
;
A
#
# COMPACT_ATOMS: atom_id res chain seq x y z
N MET A 1 -52.10 40.58 -57.83
CA MET A 1 -51.47 41.45 -56.82
C MET A 1 -49.97 41.14 -56.82
N SER A 2 -49.16 42.17 -57.10
CA SER A 2 -47.70 42.41 -56.94
C SER A 2 -46.74 41.22 -56.78
N ALA A 3 -45.51 41.21 -57.32
CA ALA A 3 -44.69 41.99 -58.25
C ALA A 3 -43.40 41.16 -58.47
N SER A 4 -42.83 41.08 -59.68
CA SER A 4 -41.51 41.63 -60.08
C SER A 4 -40.34 41.31 -59.12
N ALA A 5 -39.16 40.80 -59.48
CA ALA A 5 -38.35 40.96 -60.69
C ALA A 5 -37.27 39.84 -60.81
N ALA A 6 -36.73 39.69 -62.02
CA ALA A 6 -35.62 38.80 -62.45
C ALA A 6 -34.23 39.44 -62.12
N PRO A 7 -33.03 39.07 -62.69
CA PRO A 7 -32.69 37.98 -63.62
C PRO A 7 -31.26 37.32 -63.45
N THR A 8 -30.97 36.32 -64.31
CA THR A 8 -29.70 35.96 -65.05
C THR A 8 -28.30 36.21 -64.43
N HIS A 9 -27.32 35.30 -64.51
CA HIS A 9 -26.57 34.86 -65.71
C HIS A 9 -25.82 33.53 -65.36
N VAL A 10 -25.79 32.44 -66.14
CA VAL A 10 -25.36 32.18 -67.53
C VAL A 10 -23.84 31.95 -67.69
N ARG A 11 -23.52 30.77 -68.27
CA ARG A 11 -22.31 30.38 -69.05
C ARG A 11 -21.01 30.07 -68.30
N PHE A 12 -20.11 29.18 -68.72
CA PHE A 12 -19.91 28.22 -69.85
C PHE A 12 -18.95 27.15 -69.25
N SER A 13 -19.18 25.84 -69.35
CA SER A 13 -18.94 24.94 -70.50
C SER A 13 -17.47 24.56 -70.77
N SER A 14 -17.29 23.27 -71.09
CA SER A 14 -16.12 22.61 -71.68
C SER A 14 -14.99 22.26 -70.69
N ALA A 15 -14.38 21.07 -70.65
CA ALA A 15 -14.32 19.96 -71.61
C ALA A 15 -13.92 18.63 -70.92
N ALA A 16 -14.33 17.53 -71.56
CA ALA A 16 -13.61 16.27 -71.80
C ALA A 16 -13.15 15.37 -70.61
N SER A 17 -13.89 14.26 -70.42
CA SER A 17 -13.53 12.83 -70.55
C SER A 17 -12.17 12.26 -70.06
N PRO A 18 -12.03 10.92 -69.89
CA PRO A 18 -12.57 10.00 -68.87
C PRO A 18 -11.40 9.17 -68.22
N PRO A 19 -11.49 7.85 -67.91
CA PRO A 19 -12.15 7.18 -66.79
C PRO A 19 -11.14 6.39 -65.88
N PHE A 20 -11.68 5.61 -64.93
CA PHE A 20 -11.03 4.52 -64.16
C PHE A 20 -10.01 4.88 -63.06
N ALA A 21 -10.31 4.52 -61.80
CA ALA A 21 -9.75 3.31 -61.16
C ALA A 21 -9.83 3.37 -59.61
N ALA A 22 -10.36 2.28 -59.06
CA ALA A 22 -10.17 1.72 -57.72
C ALA A 22 -9.50 2.58 -56.61
N ALA A 23 -10.30 3.00 -55.62
CA ALA A 23 -9.81 3.51 -54.36
C ALA A 23 -9.21 2.37 -53.51
N ALA A 24 -7.87 2.32 -53.43
CA ALA A 24 -7.16 1.46 -52.50
C ALA A 24 -7.26 2.02 -51.06
N LEU A 25 -7.79 1.20 -50.15
CA LEU A 25 -7.88 1.47 -48.70
C LEU A 25 -6.48 1.64 -48.09
N ARG A 26 -6.14 2.87 -47.66
CA ARG A 26 -4.96 3.14 -46.83
C ARG A 26 -5.33 2.98 -45.35
N ARG A 27 -4.83 1.90 -44.72
CA ARG A 27 -4.83 1.72 -43.26
C ARG A 27 -3.92 2.77 -42.60
N PRO A 28 -4.32 3.44 -41.51
CA PRO A 28 -3.44 4.36 -40.80
C PRO A 28 -2.41 3.57 -39.98
N ARG A 29 -1.12 3.89 -40.20
CA ARG A 29 0.00 3.42 -39.37
C ARG A 29 -0.16 3.98 -37.95
N ARG A 30 -0.44 3.10 -36.98
CA ARG A 30 -0.30 3.43 -35.55
C ARG A 30 1.18 3.67 -35.24
N ARG A 31 1.53 4.88 -34.82
CA ARG A 31 2.83 5.17 -34.19
C ARG A 31 2.81 4.54 -32.80
N CYS A 32 3.59 3.47 -32.61
CA CYS A 32 3.95 2.99 -31.28
C CYS A 32 4.97 3.96 -30.69
N SER A 33 4.56 4.73 -29.69
CA SER A 33 5.49 5.42 -28.80
C SER A 33 6.16 4.35 -27.91
N PRO A 34 7.48 4.41 -27.69
CA PRO A 34 8.13 3.50 -26.75
C PRO A 34 7.62 3.79 -25.32
N PRO A 35 7.56 2.78 -24.44
CA PRO A 35 7.24 3.03 -23.05
C PRO A 35 8.39 3.83 -22.46
N VAL A 36 8.09 5.02 -21.93
CA VAL A 36 9.00 5.76 -21.07
C VAL A 36 9.16 4.92 -19.81
N ARG A 37 10.23 4.14 -19.76
CA ARG A 37 10.68 3.47 -18.55
C ARG A 37 11.30 4.56 -17.68
N CYS A 38 10.51 5.18 -16.81
CA CYS A 38 11.01 6.01 -15.73
C CYS A 38 11.79 5.11 -14.77
N SER A 39 13.07 4.92 -15.05
CA SER A 39 14.03 4.55 -14.02
C SER A 39 14.14 5.78 -13.12
N LEU A 40 13.36 5.82 -12.05
CA LEU A 40 13.64 6.68 -10.91
C LEU A 40 14.97 6.18 -10.35
N ALA A 41 16.08 6.64 -10.93
CA ALA A 41 17.35 6.65 -10.22
C ALA A 41 17.12 7.59 -9.05
N ALA A 42 16.79 7.01 -7.89
CA ALA A 42 16.78 7.74 -6.64
C ALA A 42 18.12 8.46 -6.56
N GLU A 43 18.08 9.76 -6.31
CA GLU A 43 19.23 10.51 -5.80
C GLU A 43 19.94 9.65 -4.76
N PRO A 44 21.28 9.64 -4.66
CA PRO A 44 21.99 8.93 -3.62
C PRO A 44 21.74 9.65 -2.29
N GLY A 45 20.50 9.54 -1.79
CA GLY A 45 20.14 9.79 -0.43
C GLY A 45 20.90 8.83 0.45
N LEU A 46 21.04 9.21 1.71
CA LEU A 46 21.73 8.47 2.75
C LEU A 46 21.02 7.12 2.96
N ARG A 47 21.33 6.12 2.13
CA ARG A 47 20.76 4.78 2.23
C ARG A 47 21.22 4.20 3.56
N ALA A 48 20.29 3.63 4.32
CA ALA A 48 20.66 2.95 5.55
C ALA A 48 21.65 1.82 5.23
N PRO A 49 22.68 1.63 6.07
CA PRO A 49 23.59 0.51 5.92
C PRO A 49 22.82 -0.82 5.96
N PRO A 50 23.01 -1.73 4.97
CA PRO A 50 22.30 -3.00 4.90
C PRO A 50 22.43 -3.84 6.17
N GLU A 51 23.56 -3.75 6.87
CA GLU A 51 23.81 -4.44 8.12
C GLU A 51 22.86 -4.03 9.24
N LEU A 52 22.32 -2.81 9.26
CA LEU A 52 21.32 -2.39 10.24
C LEU A 52 19.96 -3.03 9.94
N ILE A 53 19.61 -3.13 8.66
CA ILE A 53 18.38 -3.78 8.21
C ILE A 53 18.45 -5.28 8.52
N ASP A 54 19.58 -5.92 8.22
CA ASP A 54 19.77 -7.34 8.50
C ASP A 54 19.86 -7.61 10.02
N SER A 55 20.46 -6.70 10.79
CA SER A 55 20.48 -6.75 12.25
C SER A 55 19.07 -6.73 12.84
N ILE A 56 18.23 -5.76 12.49
CA ILE A 56 16.86 -5.71 13.04
C ILE A 56 16.02 -6.92 12.62
N LEU A 57 16.14 -7.36 11.36
CA LEU A 57 15.38 -8.51 10.85
C LEU A 57 15.83 -9.84 11.50
N SER A 58 17.13 -10.03 11.72
CA SER A 58 17.65 -11.22 12.39
C SER A 58 17.19 -11.32 13.84
N LYS A 59 17.12 -10.19 14.57
CA LYS A 59 16.64 -10.13 15.96
C LYS A 59 15.17 -10.49 16.10
N VAL A 60 14.33 -10.09 15.15
CA VAL A 60 12.87 -10.31 15.23
C VAL A 60 12.42 -11.64 14.64
N LYS A 61 13.28 -12.28 13.83
CA LYS A 61 12.96 -13.55 13.17
C LYS A 61 12.64 -14.64 14.19
N GLY A 62 11.52 -15.34 13.99
CA GLY A 62 11.12 -16.46 14.85
C GLY A 62 10.60 -16.06 16.24
N THR A 63 10.40 -14.78 16.51
CA THR A 63 9.99 -14.29 17.85
C THR A 63 8.48 -14.30 18.08
N ASP A 64 7.68 -14.87 17.17
CA ASP A 64 6.21 -14.68 17.14
C ASP A 64 5.84 -13.19 17.24
N ARG A 65 6.44 -12.40 16.34
CA ARG A 65 6.21 -10.95 16.21
C ARG A 65 6.49 -10.18 17.50
N GLY A 66 7.55 -10.57 18.21
CA GLY A 66 8.02 -9.96 19.45
C GLY A 66 7.52 -10.60 20.74
N VAL A 67 6.63 -11.61 20.71
CA VAL A 67 6.16 -12.29 21.94
C VAL A 67 7.29 -12.99 22.66
N LEU A 68 8.05 -13.80 21.93
CA LEU A 68 9.09 -14.65 22.50
C LEU A 68 10.40 -13.88 22.75
N LEU A 69 10.41 -12.57 22.46
CA LEU A 69 11.60 -11.75 22.61
C LEU A 69 11.67 -11.20 24.05
N PRO A 70 12.76 -11.45 24.80
CA PRO A 70 12.92 -10.93 26.16
C PRO A 70 13.10 -9.40 26.16
N LYS A 71 13.06 -8.78 27.34
CA LYS A 71 13.17 -7.32 27.49
C LYS A 71 14.45 -6.75 26.86
N ASP A 72 15.59 -7.39 27.09
CA ASP A 72 16.87 -6.95 26.54
C ASP A 72 16.86 -7.03 25.02
N GLY A 73 16.29 -8.10 24.45
CA GLY A 73 16.09 -8.21 23.00
C GLY A 73 15.17 -7.12 22.42
N ASN A 74 14.11 -6.74 23.13
CA ASN A 74 13.26 -5.62 22.74
C ASN A 74 14.03 -4.29 22.74
N GLN A 75 14.93 -4.10 23.72
CA GLN A 75 15.78 -2.91 23.77
C GLN A 75 16.76 -2.88 22.60
N GLU A 76 17.39 -4.00 22.27
CA GLU A 76 18.29 -4.09 21.11
C GLU A 76 17.57 -3.77 19.79
N VAL A 77 16.33 -4.23 19.60
CA VAL A 77 15.51 -3.88 18.43
C VAL A 77 15.21 -2.38 18.41
N ALA A 78 14.91 -1.78 19.56
CA ALA A 78 14.68 -0.34 19.68
C ALA A 78 15.94 0.47 19.35
N ASP A 79 17.12 0.03 19.81
CA ASP A 79 18.39 0.71 19.55
C ASP A 79 18.73 0.70 18.05
N VAL A 80 18.51 -0.42 17.36
CA VAL A 80 18.69 -0.49 15.90
C VAL A 80 17.66 0.38 15.18
N ALA A 81 16.40 0.41 15.65
CA ALA A 81 15.37 1.28 15.06
C ALA A 81 15.74 2.77 15.18
N VAL A 82 16.33 3.20 16.31
CA VAL A 82 16.85 4.57 16.48
C VAL A 82 18.00 4.86 15.50
N GLN A 83 18.86 3.88 15.23
CA GLN A 83 19.93 4.05 14.22
C GLN A 83 19.36 4.16 12.80
N LEU A 84 18.39 3.30 12.44
CA LEU A 84 17.72 3.35 11.14
C LEU A 84 16.97 4.68 10.92
N ALA A 85 16.37 5.25 11.96
CA ALA A 85 15.66 6.52 11.88
C ALA A 85 16.54 7.70 11.41
N LYS A 86 17.86 7.64 11.61
CA LYS A 86 18.82 8.65 11.12
C LYS A 86 18.91 8.70 9.59
N TYR A 87 18.44 7.65 8.93
CA TYR A 87 18.45 7.47 7.47
C TYR A 87 17.04 7.62 6.88
N CYS A 88 16.05 8.03 7.68
CA CYS A 88 14.71 8.27 7.17
C CYS A 88 14.71 9.51 6.25
N ILE A 89 14.00 9.41 5.14
CA ILE A 89 13.76 10.52 4.23
C ILE A 89 12.91 11.60 4.90
N ASP A 90 13.00 12.83 4.39
CA ASP A 90 12.06 13.89 4.76
C ASP A 90 10.65 13.58 4.23
N ASP A 91 9.63 13.96 5.01
CA ASP A 91 8.21 13.72 4.71
C ASP A 91 7.89 12.28 4.23
N PRO A 92 8.23 11.23 5.01
CA PRO A 92 8.05 9.83 4.58
C PRO A 92 6.61 9.49 4.17
N VAL A 93 5.60 10.21 4.67
CA VAL A 93 4.19 10.04 4.29
C VAL A 93 3.89 10.38 2.82
N LYS A 94 4.76 11.16 2.16
CA LYS A 94 4.63 11.52 0.73
C LYS A 94 5.33 10.50 -0.17
N SER A 95 6.13 9.62 0.42
CA SER A 95 6.91 8.64 -0.35
C SER A 95 6.01 7.56 -0.93
N PRO A 96 6.17 7.19 -2.22
CA PRO A 96 5.43 6.06 -2.78
C PRO A 96 5.80 4.73 -2.12
N LEU A 97 6.92 4.70 -1.38
CA LEU A 97 7.36 3.51 -0.67
C LEU A 97 6.39 3.09 0.42
N ILE A 98 5.55 3.98 0.99
CA ILE A 98 4.59 3.59 2.03
C ILE A 98 3.52 2.62 1.53
N PHE A 99 3.21 2.66 0.23
CA PHE A 99 2.22 1.80 -0.41
C PHE A 99 2.77 0.40 -0.63
N GLY A 100 1.88 -0.59 -0.71
CA GLY A 100 2.21 -2.00 -0.95
C GLY A 100 1.80 -2.91 0.20
N GLU A 101 2.24 -4.16 0.10
CA GLU A 101 1.96 -5.20 1.08
C GLU A 101 3.10 -5.31 2.09
N TRP A 102 2.73 -5.30 3.36
CA TRP A 102 3.65 -5.24 4.49
C TRP A 102 3.30 -6.32 5.51
N GLU A 103 4.22 -7.23 5.78
CA GLU A 103 4.08 -8.17 6.90
C GLU A 103 4.55 -7.53 8.20
N VAL A 104 3.73 -7.62 9.25
CA VAL A 104 4.14 -7.24 10.60
C VAL A 104 5.03 -8.35 11.15
N VAL A 105 6.34 -8.13 11.15
CA VAL A 105 7.32 -9.11 11.65
C VAL A 105 7.70 -8.86 13.11
N TYR A 106 7.37 -7.69 13.66
CA TYR A 106 7.61 -7.37 15.07
C TYR A 106 6.68 -6.27 15.58
N CYS A 107 6.24 -6.41 16.82
CA CYS A 107 5.75 -5.30 17.63
C CYS A 107 6.28 -5.40 19.06
N SER A 108 6.77 -4.28 19.63
CA SER A 108 7.27 -4.25 21.01
C SER A 108 6.16 -4.47 22.06
N VAL A 109 4.91 -4.26 21.67
CA VAL A 109 3.72 -4.61 22.45
C VAL A 109 2.91 -5.60 21.62
N PRO A 110 3.05 -6.92 21.84
CA PRO A 110 2.50 -7.94 20.94
C PRO A 110 0.98 -7.94 20.74
N THR A 111 0.23 -7.28 21.65
CA THR A 111 -1.22 -7.11 21.59
C THR A 111 -1.66 -5.85 20.84
N SER A 112 -0.73 -4.94 20.50
CA SER A 112 -1.02 -3.73 19.74
C SER A 112 -1.52 -4.05 18.32
N PRO A 113 -0.85 -4.92 17.54
CA PRO A 113 -1.46 -5.45 16.33
C PRO A 113 -2.31 -6.68 16.67
N GLY A 114 -3.46 -6.86 16.01
CA GLY A 114 -4.31 -8.04 16.20
C GLY A 114 -5.09 -8.12 17.52
N GLY A 115 -4.97 -7.16 18.44
CA GLY A 115 -5.90 -6.98 19.57
C GLY A 115 -6.13 -8.24 20.43
N LEU A 116 -7.39 -8.59 20.67
CA LEU A 116 -7.78 -9.69 21.55
C LEU A 116 -7.21 -11.05 21.09
N TYR A 117 -7.04 -11.26 19.78
CA TYR A 117 -6.47 -12.48 19.19
C TYR A 117 -5.01 -12.71 19.58
N ARG A 118 -4.32 -11.65 20.01
CA ARG A 118 -2.91 -11.66 20.37
C ARG A 118 -2.66 -11.71 21.88
N THR A 119 -3.73 -11.74 22.69
CA THR A 119 -3.62 -11.99 24.14
C THR A 119 -3.09 -13.41 24.42
N PRO A 120 -2.57 -13.71 25.62
CA PRO A 120 -2.12 -15.07 25.96
C PRO A 120 -3.19 -16.14 25.70
N LEU A 121 -4.45 -15.87 26.09
CA LEU A 121 -5.58 -16.76 25.83
C LEU A 121 -5.95 -16.79 24.34
N GLY A 122 -5.94 -15.62 23.68
CA GLY A 122 -6.17 -15.52 22.24
C GLY A 122 -5.20 -16.38 21.44
N ARG A 123 -3.90 -16.31 21.72
CA ARG A 123 -2.87 -17.08 20.99
C ARG A 123 -2.91 -18.58 21.27
N LEU A 124 -3.44 -19.00 22.42
CA LEU A 124 -3.67 -20.41 22.72
C LEU A 124 -4.77 -21.00 21.82
N ILE A 125 -5.78 -20.19 21.48
CA ILE A 125 -6.95 -20.60 20.68
C ILE A 125 -6.74 -20.33 19.19
N PHE A 126 -6.11 -19.20 18.87
CA PHE A 126 -5.91 -18.69 17.52
C PHE A 126 -4.41 -18.66 17.20
N LYS A 127 -3.94 -19.71 16.52
CA LYS A 127 -2.56 -19.73 16.03
C LYS A 127 -2.46 -18.71 14.90
N THR A 128 -1.78 -17.59 15.14
CA THR A 128 -1.61 -16.54 14.12
C THR A 128 -0.59 -16.97 13.07
N ASP A 129 -1.04 -17.19 11.85
CA ASP A 129 -0.20 -17.61 10.74
C ASP A 129 0.38 -16.36 10.04
N GLU A 130 -0.49 -15.43 9.65
CA GLU A 130 -0.10 -14.21 8.94
C GLU A 130 -0.64 -12.96 9.59
N MET A 131 0.11 -11.87 9.48
CA MET A 131 -0.31 -10.53 9.87
C MET A 131 0.18 -9.54 8.83
N VAL A 132 -0.70 -9.16 7.92
CA VAL A 132 -0.38 -8.34 6.75
C VAL A 132 -1.14 -7.03 6.84
N GLN A 133 -0.46 -5.95 6.49
CA GLN A 133 -1.05 -4.66 6.22
C GLN A 133 -0.83 -4.32 4.74
N VAL A 134 -1.90 -4.07 4.01
CA VAL A 134 -1.85 -3.52 2.65
C VAL A 134 -2.15 -2.03 2.76
N VAL A 135 -1.27 -1.21 2.20
CA VAL A 135 -1.50 0.24 2.05
C VAL A 135 -1.67 0.53 0.58
N GLU A 136 -2.90 0.82 0.17
CA GLU A 136 -3.32 1.06 -1.21
C GLU A 136 -3.45 2.57 -1.44
N ALA A 137 -2.93 3.05 -2.57
CA ALA A 137 -3.17 4.42 -2.99
C ALA A 137 -4.65 4.61 -3.39
N PRO A 138 -5.25 5.78 -3.11
CA PRO A 138 -4.62 6.94 -2.48
C PRO A 138 -4.57 6.89 -0.95
N ASP A 139 -5.51 6.21 -0.30
CA ASP A 139 -5.74 6.37 1.15
C ASP A 139 -6.41 5.14 1.82
N VAL A 140 -6.25 3.93 1.27
CA VAL A 140 -6.89 2.73 1.83
C VAL A 140 -5.87 1.87 2.56
N VAL A 141 -6.20 1.44 3.78
CA VAL A 141 -5.38 0.51 4.57
C VAL A 141 -6.21 -0.72 4.89
N ARG A 142 -5.64 -1.89 4.64
CA ARG A 142 -6.26 -3.19 4.97
C ARG A 142 -5.34 -3.95 5.89
N ASN A 143 -5.81 -4.25 7.09
CA ASN A 143 -5.12 -5.18 7.99
C ASN A 143 -5.77 -6.54 7.87
N LYS A 144 -4.99 -7.60 7.74
CA LYS A 144 -5.46 -8.99 7.74
C LYS A 144 -4.62 -9.80 8.72
N VAL A 145 -5.30 -10.51 9.61
CA VAL A 145 -4.70 -11.50 10.50
C VAL A 145 -5.28 -12.86 10.13
N SER A 146 -4.47 -13.74 9.54
CA SER A 146 -4.87 -15.12 9.27
C SER A 146 -4.53 -15.97 10.48
N PHE A 147 -5.43 -16.87 10.87
CA PHE A 147 -5.23 -17.76 12.00
C PHE A 147 -5.83 -19.14 11.73
N SER A 148 -5.29 -20.13 12.42
CA SER A 148 -5.84 -21.49 12.46
C SER A 148 -6.49 -21.77 13.81
N VAL A 149 -7.72 -22.31 13.80
CA VAL A 149 -8.47 -22.69 15.01
C VAL A 149 -9.12 -24.07 14.82
N PHE A 150 -8.81 -25.04 15.68
CA PHE A 150 -9.30 -26.42 15.59
C PHE A 150 -9.16 -27.08 14.20
N GLY A 151 -8.12 -26.74 13.44
CA GLY A 151 -7.89 -27.25 12.09
C GLY A 151 -8.66 -26.54 10.98
N PHE A 152 -9.40 -25.47 11.29
CA PHE A 152 -10.04 -24.60 10.33
C PHE A 152 -9.27 -23.28 10.17
N ASP A 153 -9.14 -22.84 8.92
CA ASP A 153 -8.60 -21.53 8.60
C ASP A 153 -9.62 -20.44 8.89
N GLY A 154 -9.14 -19.36 9.50
CA GLY A 154 -9.88 -18.15 9.74
C GLY A 154 -9.04 -16.91 9.44
N ALA A 155 -9.73 -15.79 9.26
CA ALA A 155 -9.09 -14.50 9.09
C ALA A 155 -9.91 -13.38 9.74
N VAL A 156 -9.23 -12.41 10.34
CA VAL A 156 -9.80 -11.12 10.70
C VAL A 156 -9.28 -10.09 9.72
N SER A 157 -10.18 -9.31 9.11
CA SER A 157 -9.84 -8.21 8.24
C SER A 157 -10.42 -6.90 8.75
N LEU A 158 -9.61 -5.84 8.71
CA LEU A 158 -10.05 -4.47 8.90
C LEU A 158 -9.74 -3.68 7.64
N LYS A 159 -10.69 -2.86 7.20
CA LYS A 159 -10.50 -1.88 6.16
C LYS A 159 -10.60 -0.50 6.78
N GLY A 160 -9.71 0.41 6.43
CA GLY A 160 -9.69 1.74 6.97
C GLY A 160 -9.22 2.78 5.98
N LYS A 161 -9.50 4.03 6.32
CA LYS A 161 -9.06 5.20 5.57
C LYS A 161 -7.85 5.83 6.23
N LEU A 162 -6.80 6.06 5.46
CA LEU A 162 -5.56 6.72 5.86
C LEU A 162 -5.70 8.24 5.69
N ASN A 163 -5.50 8.97 6.76
CA ASN A 163 -5.38 10.42 6.77
C ASN A 163 -3.94 10.80 7.13
N VAL A 164 -3.34 11.70 6.37
CA VAL A 164 -2.03 12.28 6.72
C VAL A 164 -2.25 13.37 7.77
N LEU A 165 -1.59 13.27 8.92
CA LEU A 165 -1.67 14.27 9.98
C LEU A 165 -0.59 15.34 9.83
N ASP A 166 0.63 14.92 9.51
CA ASP A 166 1.79 15.78 9.23
C ASP A 166 2.80 15.03 8.36
N GLY A 167 4.03 15.56 8.21
CA GLY A 167 5.09 14.95 7.39
C GLY A 167 5.51 13.52 7.80
N LYS A 168 5.24 13.09 9.03
CA LYS A 168 5.64 11.76 9.55
C LYS A 168 4.48 10.93 10.06
N TRP A 169 3.39 11.55 10.48
CA TRP A 169 2.27 10.90 11.13
C TRP A 169 1.12 10.61 10.17
N ILE A 170 0.63 9.37 10.26
CA ILE A 170 -0.63 8.95 9.64
C ILE A 170 -1.64 8.58 10.73
N GLN A 171 -2.91 8.78 10.43
CA GLN A 171 -4.06 8.27 11.16
C GLN A 171 -4.79 7.31 10.25
N VAL A 172 -5.23 6.17 10.78
CA VAL A 172 -6.11 5.24 10.08
C VAL A 172 -7.38 5.09 10.88
N ILE A 173 -8.51 5.36 10.25
CA ILE A 173 -9.84 5.12 10.80
C ILE A 173 -10.36 3.83 10.17
N PHE A 174 -10.45 2.77 10.97
CA PHE A 174 -10.91 1.46 10.55
C PHE A 174 -12.41 1.31 10.76
N GLU A 175 -13.07 0.75 9.74
CA GLU A 175 -14.43 0.20 9.81
C GLU A 175 -14.45 -0.99 10.80
N PRO A 176 -15.64 -1.43 11.25
CA PRO A 176 -15.77 -2.61 12.09
C PRO A 176 -15.07 -3.84 11.49
N PRO A 177 -14.30 -4.61 12.29
CA PRO A 177 -13.60 -5.79 11.80
C PRO A 177 -14.56 -6.86 11.28
N GLU A 178 -14.14 -7.54 10.22
CA GLU A 178 -14.80 -8.74 9.71
C GLU A 178 -14.00 -9.98 10.12
N VAL A 179 -14.65 -10.97 10.72
CA VAL A 179 -14.07 -12.30 10.96
C VAL A 179 -14.67 -13.29 9.98
N LYS A 180 -13.83 -14.12 9.39
CA LYS A 180 -14.22 -15.26 8.54
C LYS A 180 -13.62 -16.54 9.11
N VAL A 181 -14.41 -17.59 9.19
CA VAL A 181 -13.98 -18.95 9.54
C VAL A 181 -14.67 -19.92 8.58
N GLY A 182 -13.89 -20.61 7.74
CA GLY A 182 -14.44 -21.37 6.62
C GLY A 182 -15.29 -20.50 5.69
N SER A 183 -16.55 -20.90 5.42
CA SER A 183 -17.48 -20.15 4.58
C SER A 183 -18.31 -19.10 5.32
N LEU A 184 -18.16 -18.99 6.64
CA LEU A 184 -18.98 -18.14 7.49
C LEU A 184 -18.24 -16.84 7.83
N GLY A 185 -18.89 -15.70 7.64
CA GLY A 185 -18.30 -14.38 7.89
C GLY A 185 -19.25 -13.44 8.61
N PHE A 186 -18.74 -12.73 9.61
CA PHE A 186 -19.52 -11.75 10.40
C PHE A 186 -18.68 -10.52 10.73
N GLN A 187 -19.36 -9.38 10.89
CA GLN A 187 -18.77 -8.16 11.44
C GLN A 187 -19.01 -8.09 12.95
N TYR A 188 -18.08 -7.50 13.69
CA TYR A 188 -18.20 -7.32 15.13
C TYR A 188 -17.47 -6.06 15.58
N GLY A 189 -17.68 -5.65 16.83
CA GLY A 189 -17.03 -4.44 17.37
C GLY A 189 -17.57 -3.15 16.75
N GLY A 190 -16.71 -2.14 16.68
CA GLY A 190 -17.04 -0.84 16.13
C GLY A 190 -15.84 -0.24 15.42
N GLU A 191 -15.97 1.03 15.02
CA GLU A 191 -14.87 1.78 14.43
C GLU A 191 -13.69 1.88 15.42
N SER A 192 -12.48 1.90 14.87
CA SER A 192 -11.26 2.05 15.65
C SER A 192 -10.28 2.98 14.98
N GLU A 193 -9.46 3.65 15.78
CA GLU A 193 -8.49 4.63 15.31
C GLU A 193 -7.06 4.20 15.68
N VAL A 194 -6.15 4.31 14.71
CA VAL A 194 -4.72 4.08 14.92
C VAL A 194 -3.93 5.28 14.41
N LYS A 195 -3.02 5.80 15.23
CA LYS A 195 -2.03 6.80 14.81
C LYS A 195 -0.64 6.19 14.83
N LEU A 196 0.08 6.35 13.73
CA LEU A 196 1.41 5.78 13.52
C LEU A 196 2.35 6.85 12.94
N GLU A 197 3.49 7.05 13.57
CA GLU A 197 4.62 7.78 13.02
C GLU A 197 5.43 6.84 12.12
N ILE A 198 5.74 7.24 10.89
CA ILE A 198 6.68 6.53 10.02
C ILE A 198 8.10 7.01 10.36
N THR A 199 8.88 6.15 11.02
CA THR A 199 10.21 6.49 11.50
C THR A 199 11.33 6.08 10.55
N TYR A 200 11.04 5.17 9.61
CA TYR A 200 11.94 4.75 8.54
C TYR A 200 11.12 4.02 7.46
N VAL A 201 11.50 4.16 6.18
CA VAL A 201 10.91 3.39 5.09
C VAL A 201 11.91 3.24 3.95
N ASP A 202 12.04 2.03 3.43
CA ASP A 202 12.77 1.74 2.20
C ASP A 202 12.04 0.65 1.38
N GLU A 203 12.73 0.05 0.41
CA GLU A 203 12.19 -1.01 -0.44
C GLU A 203 11.99 -2.35 0.27
N LYS A 204 12.59 -2.55 1.46
CA LYS A 204 12.61 -3.83 2.17
C LYS A 204 11.83 -3.78 3.47
N ILE A 205 11.97 -2.71 4.25
CA ILE A 205 11.34 -2.55 5.55
C ILE A 205 10.67 -1.18 5.70
N ARG A 206 9.69 -1.14 6.59
CA ARG A 206 9.13 0.10 7.12
C ARG A 206 9.08 0.00 8.64
N LEU A 207 9.50 1.06 9.32
CA LEU A 207 9.39 1.17 10.76
C LEU A 207 8.30 2.16 11.12
N GLY A 208 7.54 1.83 12.15
CA GLY A 208 6.49 2.70 12.66
C GLY A 208 6.49 2.76 14.18
N LYS A 209 6.09 3.90 14.72
CA LYS A 209 5.86 4.08 16.16
C LYS A 209 4.42 4.49 16.40
N GLY A 210 3.67 3.67 17.15
CA GLY A 210 2.31 4.00 17.53
C GLY A 210 2.27 5.19 18.50
N SER A 211 1.16 5.92 18.54
CA SER A 211 0.97 7.04 19.47
C SER A 211 1.17 6.67 20.96
N ARG A 212 0.99 5.39 21.31
CA ARG A 212 1.25 4.84 22.65
C ARG A 212 2.68 4.32 22.85
N GLY A 213 3.58 4.59 21.92
CA GLY A 213 5.00 4.23 21.99
C GLY A 213 5.36 2.83 21.49
N SER A 214 4.41 2.01 21.04
CA SER A 214 4.70 0.68 20.47
C SER A 214 5.51 0.82 19.17
N LEU A 215 6.64 0.11 19.09
CA LEU A 215 7.47 0.01 17.89
C LEU A 215 6.93 -1.11 16.99
N PHE A 216 6.91 -0.87 15.69
CA PHE A 216 6.54 -1.83 14.66
C PHE A 216 7.65 -1.95 13.63
N VAL A 217 7.96 -3.20 13.24
CA VAL A 217 8.80 -3.49 12.07
C VAL A 217 7.93 -4.20 11.06
N PHE A 218 7.85 -3.62 9.87
CA PHE A 218 7.16 -4.18 8.72
C PHE A 218 8.19 -4.65 7.70
N LEU A 219 8.00 -5.85 7.17
CA LEU A 219 8.78 -6.41 6.06
C LEU A 219 7.93 -6.36 4.79
N ARG A 220 8.50 -5.91 3.68
CA ARG A 220 7.79 -5.84 2.40
C ARG A 220 7.56 -7.24 1.82
N ARG A 221 6.39 -7.47 1.23
CA ARG A 221 6.05 -8.68 0.46
C ARG A 221 6.23 -8.47 -1.04
#